data_AF-A0A2N0A2A4-F1
#
_entry.id   AF-A0A2N0A2A4-F1
#
_cell.length_a   1.000
_cell.length_b   1.000
_cell.length_c   1.000
_cell.angle_alpha   90.00
_cell.angle_beta   90.00
_cell.angle_gamma   90.00
#
_symmetry.space_group_name_H-M   'P 1'
#
loop_
_entity.id
_entity.type
_entity.pdbx_description
1 polymer ?
#
loop_
_entity_poly.entity_id
_entity_poly.type
_entity_poly.pdbx_seq_one_letter_code
_entity_poly.pdbx_strand_id
1 'polypeptide(L)'
;MNKLFIALFATSLVLAITFSSTNVIANTKYSVFCADGKIEADSRTLDQMKSARGSNVCLLKEFDYSSDADNYAQSLGGKGSACSCN
;
A
#
# COMPACT_ATOMS: atom_id res chain seq x y z
N MET A 1 -34.90 14.52 -40.99
CA MET A 1 -34.73 13.06 -40.83
C MET A 1 -34.31 12.49 -42.17
N ASN A 2 -33.37 11.52 -42.18
CA ASN A 2 -32.94 10.68 -43.34
C ASN A 2 -31.62 10.99 -44.07
N LYS A 3 -30.70 11.77 -43.48
CA LYS A 3 -29.27 11.70 -43.87
C LYS A 3 -28.32 11.52 -42.68
N LEU A 4 -28.90 11.41 -41.49
CA LEU A 4 -28.32 10.71 -40.34
C LEU A 4 -28.14 9.25 -40.77
N PHE A 5 -26.96 8.66 -40.56
CA PHE A 5 -26.66 7.23 -40.40
C PHE A 5 -25.58 6.60 -41.29
N ILE A 6 -25.13 7.16 -42.42
CA ILE A 6 -24.21 6.41 -43.30
C ILE A 6 -22.77 6.95 -43.37
N ALA A 7 -22.49 8.15 -42.87
CA ALA A 7 -21.19 8.81 -43.08
C ALA A 7 -20.32 9.05 -41.82
N LEU A 8 -20.54 8.31 -40.72
CA LEU A 8 -19.86 8.58 -39.43
C LEU A 8 -19.22 7.37 -38.74
N PHE A 9 -19.14 6.21 -39.39
CA PHE A 9 -18.52 5.00 -38.81
C PHE A 9 -17.17 4.63 -39.46
N ALA A 10 -16.48 5.58 -40.09
CA ALA A 10 -15.21 5.32 -40.78
C ALA A 10 -13.95 5.82 -40.03
N THR A 11 -14.07 6.48 -38.88
CA THR A 11 -12.90 7.11 -38.22
C THR A 11 -13.05 7.18 -36.71
N SER A 12 -12.52 6.17 -36.00
CA SER A 12 -11.98 6.23 -34.62
C SER A 12 -11.41 4.85 -34.31
N LEU A 13 -10.23 4.50 -34.83
CA LEU A 13 -8.95 4.76 -34.18
C LEU A 13 -8.96 4.34 -32.70
N VAL A 14 -8.55 3.08 -32.47
CA VAL A 14 -7.66 2.65 -31.39
C VAL A 14 -7.91 3.29 -30.03
N LEU A 15 -8.66 2.60 -29.16
CA LEU A 15 -8.38 2.64 -27.73
C LEU A 15 -8.45 1.24 -27.16
N ALA A 16 -7.43 0.46 -27.52
CA ALA A 16 -7.03 -0.73 -26.81
C ALA A 16 -6.54 -0.33 -25.41
N ILE A 17 -7.45 -0.22 -24.45
CA ILE A 17 -7.12 -0.26 -23.03
C ILE A 17 -7.36 -1.70 -22.58
N THR A 18 -6.45 -2.57 -22.99
CA THR A 18 -6.22 -3.82 -22.29
C THR A 18 -5.70 -3.42 -20.91
N PHE A 19 -6.57 -3.49 -19.90
CA PHE A 19 -6.17 -3.45 -18.51
C PHE A 19 -5.34 -4.71 -18.23
N SER A 20 -4.05 -4.64 -18.54
CA SER A 20 -3.08 -5.62 -18.09
C SER A 20 -2.95 -5.45 -16.59
N SER A 21 -3.70 -6.25 -15.83
CA SER A 21 -3.48 -6.44 -14.40
C SER A 21 -2.10 -7.10 -14.23
N THR A 22 -1.05 -6.29 -14.18
CA THR A 22 0.25 -6.75 -13.75
C THR A 22 0.12 -7.14 -12.28
N ASN A 23 -0.02 -8.45 -12.03
CA ASN A 23 0.24 -9.02 -10.73
C ASN A 23 1.73 -8.80 -10.46
N VAL A 24 2.07 -7.62 -9.93
CA VAL A 24 3.38 -7.41 -9.33
C VAL A 24 3.42 -8.42 -8.20
N ILE A 25 4.21 -9.47 -8.38
CA ILE A 25 4.60 -10.38 -7.29
C ILE A 25 5.52 -9.54 -6.38
N ALA A 26 4.93 -8.57 -5.69
CA ALA A 26 5.60 -7.79 -4.69
C ALA A 26 5.80 -8.77 -3.53
N ASN A 27 7.05 -9.13 -3.28
CA ASN A 27 7.43 -9.85 -2.07
C ASN A 27 6.90 -9.01 -0.90
N THR A 28 5.81 -9.47 -0.29
CA THR A 28 5.09 -8.70 0.72
C THR A 28 6.02 -8.54 1.91
N LYS A 29 6.46 -7.31 2.16
CA LYS A 29 7.24 -6.98 3.35
C LYS A 29 6.28 -6.71 4.50
N TYR A 30 6.72 -7.06 5.69
CA TYR A 30 6.03 -6.79 6.94
C TYR A 30 6.89 -5.86 7.76
N SER A 31 6.32 -4.74 8.13
CA SER A 31 7.05 -3.62 8.69
C SER A 31 6.46 -3.28 10.06
N VAL A 32 7.35 -3.00 11.01
CA VAL A 32 6.97 -2.55 12.34
C VAL A 32 7.17 -1.04 12.38
N PHE A 33 6.11 -0.32 12.72
CA PHE A 33 6.04 1.12 12.76
C PHE A 33 5.84 1.60 14.20
N CYS A 34 6.34 2.79 14.49
CA CYS A 34 5.79 3.60 15.56
C CYS A 34 4.83 4.61 14.93
N ALA A 35 3.53 4.45 15.18
CA ALA A 35 2.47 5.31 14.68
C ALA A 35 1.73 5.93 15.86
N ASP A 36 1.68 7.25 15.93
CA ASP A 36 1.04 8.00 17.03
C ASP A 36 1.50 7.55 18.42
N GLY A 37 2.79 7.26 18.55
CA GLY A 37 3.41 6.79 19.79
C GLY A 37 3.07 5.35 20.16
N LYS A 38 2.50 4.57 19.25
CA LYS A 38 2.16 3.15 19.45
C LYS A 38 2.78 2.24 18.41
N ILE A 39 3.20 1.06 18.86
CA ILE A 39 3.76 0.04 17.97
C ILE A 39 2.65 -0.58 17.12
N GLU A 40 2.80 -0.56 15.80
CA GLU A 40 1.97 -1.27 14.84
C GLU A 40 2.85 -2.19 13.97
N ALA A 41 2.36 -3.38 13.62
CA ALA A 41 3.00 -4.23 12.60
C ALA A 41 2.01 -4.43 11.46
N ASP A 42 2.42 -4.08 10.24
CA ASP A 42 1.56 -4.06 9.06
C ASP A 42 2.38 -4.32 7.79
N SER A 43 1.74 -4.71 6.68
CA SER A 43 2.41 -4.90 5.39
C SER A 43 2.41 -3.65 4.50
N ARG A 44 1.78 -2.56 4.96
CA ARG A 44 1.77 -1.27 4.29
C ARG A 44 3.17 -0.66 4.27
N THR A 45 3.46 0.11 3.22
CA THR A 45 4.68 0.93 3.15
C THR A 45 4.59 2.10 4.13
N LEU A 46 5.73 2.75 4.42
CA LEU A 46 5.76 3.93 5.28
C LEU A 46 4.81 5.04 4.78
N ASP A 47 4.75 5.29 3.47
CA ASP A 47 3.88 6.31 2.90
C ASP A 47 2.39 5.96 3.04
N GLN A 48 2.04 4.67 2.89
CA GLN A 48 0.69 4.19 3.12
C GLN A 48 0.30 4.30 4.59
N MET A 49 1.24 4.01 5.51
CA MET A 49 1.01 4.20 6.94
C MET A 49 0.85 5.68 7.30
N LYS A 50 1.69 6.57 6.74
CA LYS A 50 1.56 8.02 6.93
C LYS A 50 0.24 8.57 6.38
N SER A 51 -0.24 8.03 5.26
CA SER A 51 -1.56 8.37 4.72
C SER A 51 -2.70 7.92 5.66
N ALA A 52 -2.55 6.74 6.28
CA ALA A 52 -3.61 6.14 7.10
C ALA A 52 -3.61 6.58 8.58
N ARG A 53 -2.49 7.05 9.11
CA ARG A 53 -2.32 7.45 10.53
C ARG A 53 -1.93 8.91 10.70
N GLY A 54 -1.52 9.58 9.62
CA GLY A 54 -0.99 10.94 9.65
C GLY A 54 0.54 10.97 9.65
N SER A 55 1.10 12.17 9.80
CA SER A 55 2.54 12.40 9.60
C SER A 55 3.43 11.77 10.68
N ASN A 56 2.88 11.48 11.86
CA ASN A 56 3.60 10.96 13.01
C ASN A 56 3.78 9.43 12.96
N VAL A 57 4.44 8.98 11.88
CA VAL A 57 4.78 7.58 11.68
C VAL A 57 6.23 7.45 11.25
N CYS A 58 6.96 6.57 11.93
CA CYS A 58 8.29 6.12 11.51
C CYS A 58 8.34 4.60 11.40
N LEU A 59 9.18 4.15 10.48
CA LEU A 59 9.50 2.75 10.31
C LEU A 59 10.59 2.35 11.31
N LEU A 60 10.33 1.33 12.10
CA LEU A 60 11.31 0.76 13.04
C LEU A 60 12.13 -0.34 12.37
N LYS A 61 11.48 -1.27 11.67
CA LYS A 61 12.13 -2.38 10.98
C LYS A 61 11.23 -3.05 9.94
N GLU A 62 11.82 -3.68 8.93
CA GLU A 62 11.11 -4.49 7.93
C GLU A 62 11.58 -5.94 7.94
N PHE A 63 10.68 -6.83 7.55
CA PHE A 63 10.85 -8.28 7.53
C PHE A 63 10.17 -8.89 6.32
N ASP A 64 10.57 -10.12 5.97
CA ASP A 64 9.99 -10.88 4.88
C ASP A 64 8.78 -11.72 5.34
N TYR A 65 8.66 -11.94 6.65
CA TYR A 65 7.61 -12.75 7.25
C TYR A 65 6.88 -11.99 8.36
N SER A 66 5.56 -12.15 8.43
CA SER A 66 4.73 -11.50 9.45
C SER A 66 5.09 -11.96 10.86
N SER A 67 5.46 -13.23 11.05
CA SER A 67 5.89 -13.78 12.33
C SER A 67 7.10 -13.03 12.89
N ASP A 68 8.04 -12.63 12.05
CA ASP A 68 9.26 -11.95 12.49
C ASP A 68 8.95 -10.51 12.90
N ALA A 69 8.08 -9.83 12.15
CA ALA A 69 7.57 -8.52 12.51
C ALA A 69 6.80 -8.56 13.84
N ASP A 70 5.96 -9.58 14.04
CA ASP A 70 5.18 -9.76 15.27
C ASP A 70 6.08 -10.09 16.47
N ASN A 71 7.08 -10.95 16.30
CA ASN A 71 8.07 -11.26 17.34
C ASN A 71 8.91 -10.02 17.69
N TYR A 72 9.30 -9.22 16.70
CA TYR A 72 10.02 -7.97 16.94
C TYR A 72 9.14 -6.96 17.67
N ALA A 73 7.89 -6.77 17.24
CA ALA A 73 6.93 -5.93 17.97
C ALA A 73 6.76 -6.41 19.41
N GLN A 74 6.67 -7.73 19.65
CA GLN A 74 6.60 -8.33 20.98
C GLN A 74 7.85 -8.03 21.82
N SER A 75 9.05 -8.06 21.23
CA SER A 75 10.31 -7.72 21.91
C SER A 75 10.40 -6.26 22.33
N LEU A 76 9.67 -5.37 21.65
CA LEU A 76 9.53 -3.96 21.97
C LEU A 76 8.39 -3.68 22.99
N GLY A 77 7.75 -4.72 23.51
CA GLY A 77 6.65 -4.63 24.47
C GLY A 77 5.27 -4.97 23.90
N GLY A 78 5.17 -5.33 22.61
CA GLY A 78 3.92 -5.74 21.96
C GLY A 78 3.26 -4.63 21.12
N LYS A 79 2.35 -5.04 20.23
CA LYS A 79 1.53 -4.10 19.44
C LYS A 79 0.68 -3.23 20.39
N GLY A 80 0.66 -1.92 20.16
CA GLY A 80 -0.03 -0.94 21.00
C GLY A 80 0.80 -0.40 22.16
N SER A 81 1.97 -0.97 22.43
CA SER A 81 2.90 -0.43 23.44
C SER A 81 3.50 0.89 23.00
N ALA A 82 3.93 1.68 23.98
CA ALA A 82 4.46 3.01 23.75
C ALA A 82 5.78 2.95 22.95
N CYS A 83 5.95 3.86 22.01
CA CYS A 83 7.17 4.03 21.23
C CYS A 83 7.37 5.51 20.87
N SER A 84 8.56 5.84 20.38
CA SER A 84 8.87 7.16 19.84
C SER A 84 9.60 7.01 18.52
N CYS A 85 9.39 7.97 17.63
CA CYS A 85 10.25 8.16 16.47
C CYS A 85 11.50 8.91 16.92
N ASN A 86 12.65 8.26 16.81
CA ASN A 86 13.97 8.85 17.07
C ASN A 86 14.63 9.23 15.76
#